data_AF-A0A926HKJ4-F1
#
_entry.id   AF-A0A926HKJ4-F1
#
_cell.length_a   1.000
_cell.length_b   1.000
_cell.length_c   1.000
_cell.angle_alpha   90.00
_cell.angle_beta   90.00
_cell.angle_gamma   90.00
#
_symmetry.space_group_name_H-M   'P 1'
#
loop_
_entity.id
_entity.type
_entity.pdbx_description
1 polymer ?
#
loop_
_entity_poly.entity_id
_entity_poly.type
_entity_poly.pdbx_seq_one_letter_code
_entity_poly.pdbx_strand_id
1 'polypeptide(L)'
;MLCIPMQNQDLFAQTGKTEIGVASYYHNKFVGRKTATGEIFVQDKMTAAHKTLPLNSWVKVTNLKNDSSVILRINDRMPQSNKRSIDLTLAAAKKLDYIHSGLTKVKIEVIPDPTKNEIPPKADKRKNLVTTQLHSISGLISYPEAEVQPKYPLVRYYPIPVIKESFFSKLMTSLKK
;
A
#
# COMPACT_ATOMS: atom_id res chain seq x y z
N MET A 1 0.19 -22.65 30.92
CA MET A 1 0.63 -23.04 29.57
C MET A 1 0.46 -21.82 28.66
N LEU A 2 1.49 -20.99 28.54
CA LEU A 2 1.43 -19.76 27.74
C LEU A 2 1.66 -20.12 26.27
N CYS A 3 0.61 -20.03 25.46
CA CYS A 3 0.68 -20.23 24.02
C CYS A 3 1.31 -18.97 23.39
N ILE A 4 2.58 -19.06 22.98
CA ILE A 4 3.24 -18.00 22.22
C ILE A 4 2.61 -18.00 20.81
N PRO A 5 2.14 -16.86 20.27
CA PRO A 5 1.53 -16.83 18.94
C PRO A 5 2.56 -17.24 17.87
N MET A 6 2.26 -18.34 17.17
CA MET A 6 3.07 -19.02 16.15
C MET A 6 3.43 -18.19 14.90
N GLN A 7 3.08 -16.92 14.81
CA GLN A 7 3.11 -16.17 13.54
C GLN A 7 4.51 -15.75 13.08
N ASN A 8 5.52 -15.76 13.97
CA ASN A 8 6.85 -15.27 13.62
C ASN A 8 7.85 -16.36 13.18
N GLN A 9 7.65 -17.64 13.50
CA GLN A 9 8.65 -18.69 13.18
C GLN A 9 8.62 -19.11 11.70
N ASP A 10 7.46 -19.05 11.04
CA ASP A 10 7.31 -19.50 9.64
C ASP A 10 7.83 -18.52 8.59
N LEU A 11 7.90 -17.22 8.92
CA LEU A 11 8.38 -16.18 8.00
C LEU A 11 9.89 -16.24 7.78
N PHE A 12 10.66 -16.56 8.83
CA PHE A 12 12.10 -16.74 8.72
C PHE A 12 12.45 -18.01 7.93
N ALA A 13 11.68 -19.09 8.10
CA ALA A 13 11.90 -20.35 7.39
C ALA A 13 11.71 -20.25 5.86
N GLN A 14 10.94 -19.27 5.37
CA GLN A 14 10.69 -19.09 3.94
C GLN A 14 11.60 -18.04 3.29
N THR A 15 12.37 -17.29 4.06
CA THR A 15 13.27 -16.26 3.53
C THR A 15 14.31 -16.91 2.60
N GLY A 16 14.48 -16.36 1.39
CA GLY A 16 15.36 -16.93 0.36
C GLY A 16 14.69 -17.96 -0.56
N LYS A 17 13.47 -18.42 -0.24
CA LYS A 17 12.70 -19.29 -1.14
C LYS A 17 12.39 -18.56 -2.43
N THR A 18 12.60 -19.24 -3.56
CA THR A 18 12.34 -18.73 -4.90
C THR A 18 11.34 -19.62 -5.63
N GLU A 19 10.45 -19.00 -6.39
CA GLU A 19 9.50 -19.67 -7.30
C GLU A 19 9.52 -18.96 -8.66
N ILE A 20 9.38 -19.71 -9.75
CA ILE A 20 9.07 -19.16 -11.07
C ILE A 20 7.60 -19.44 -11.37
N GLY A 21 6.87 -18.41 -11.78
CA GLY A 21 5.44 -18.51 -12.00
C GLY A 21 4.91 -17.50 -13.01
N VAL A 22 3.59 -17.53 -13.21
CA VAL A 22 2.88 -16.55 -14.03
C VAL A 22 2.24 -15.51 -13.13
N ALA A 23 2.56 -14.24 -13.37
CA ALA A 23 1.91 -13.11 -12.73
C ALA A 23 0.77 -12.56 -13.58
N SER A 24 -0.24 -12.04 -12.89
CA SER A 24 -1.25 -11.16 -13.47
C SER A 24 -1.43 -9.93 -12.58
N TYR A 25 -2.47 -9.12 -12.82
CA TYR A 25 -2.87 -8.06 -11.90
C TYR A 25 -4.38 -8.02 -11.67
N TYR A 26 -4.78 -7.46 -10.53
CA TYR A 26 -6.17 -7.35 -10.13
C TYR A 26 -6.99 -6.45 -11.07
N HIS A 27 -8.26 -6.81 -11.28
CA HIS A 27 -9.24 -5.94 -11.92
C HIS A 27 -9.73 -4.85 -10.96
N ASN A 28 -10.09 -3.67 -11.48
CA ASN A 28 -10.58 -2.53 -10.67
C ASN A 28 -11.85 -2.83 -9.84
N LYS A 29 -12.59 -3.89 -10.16
CA LYS A 29 -13.81 -4.29 -9.45
C LYS A 29 -13.57 -4.76 -8.02
N PHE A 30 -12.32 -5.06 -7.68
CA PHE A 30 -11.92 -5.50 -6.34
C PHE A 30 -11.57 -4.33 -5.42
N VAL A 31 -11.40 -3.11 -5.95
CA VAL A 31 -11.12 -1.91 -5.13
C VAL A 31 -12.20 -1.73 -4.07
N GLY A 32 -11.79 -1.44 -2.84
CA GLY A 32 -12.71 -1.25 -1.72
C GLY A 32 -13.14 -2.54 -1.02
N ARG A 33 -12.80 -3.73 -1.54
CA ARG A 33 -13.10 -5.01 -0.88
C ARG A 33 -12.05 -5.35 0.17
N LYS A 34 -12.42 -6.19 1.15
CA LYS A 34 -11.48 -6.74 2.12
C LYS A 34 -10.61 -7.81 1.47
N THR A 35 -9.31 -7.75 1.74
CA THR A 35 -8.31 -8.79 1.45
C THR A 35 -8.33 -9.87 2.54
N ALA A 36 -7.58 -10.96 2.35
CA ALA A 36 -7.43 -12.01 3.35
C ALA A 36 -6.80 -11.54 4.68
N THR A 37 -6.01 -10.46 4.68
CA THR A 37 -5.53 -9.81 5.92
C THR A 37 -6.59 -8.93 6.59
N GLY A 38 -7.75 -8.72 5.96
CA GLY A 38 -8.82 -7.85 6.44
C GLY A 38 -8.68 -6.39 6.01
N GLU A 39 -7.56 -6.01 5.41
CA GLU A 39 -7.31 -4.66 4.88
C GLU A 39 -8.17 -4.38 3.64
N ILE A 40 -8.50 -3.11 3.41
CA ILE A 40 -9.16 -2.67 2.18
C ILE A 40 -8.18 -2.68 1.02
N PHE A 41 -8.55 -3.37 -0.06
CA PHE A 41 -7.75 -3.45 -1.29
C PHE A 41 -7.71 -2.10 -2.03
N VAL A 42 -6.49 -1.68 -2.37
CA VAL A 42 -6.19 -0.44 -3.09
C VAL A 42 -5.17 -0.74 -4.20
N GLN A 43 -5.50 -0.36 -5.44
CA GLN A 43 -4.68 -0.66 -6.63
C GLN A 43 -3.32 0.07 -6.67
N ASP A 44 -3.18 1.15 -5.91
CA ASP A 44 -1.97 1.97 -5.88
C ASP A 44 -0.94 1.51 -4.85
N LYS A 45 -1.29 0.51 -4.00
CA LYS A 45 -0.37 -0.04 -3.01
C LYS A 45 0.55 -1.10 -3.61
N MET A 46 1.69 -1.34 -2.98
CA MET A 46 2.63 -2.40 -3.36
C MET A 46 2.28 -3.71 -2.63
N THR A 47 1.16 -4.33 -3.03
CA THR A 47 0.65 -5.57 -2.43
C THR A 47 0.28 -6.61 -3.48
N ALA A 48 0.10 -7.87 -3.06
CA ALA A 48 -0.25 -8.97 -3.95
C ALA A 48 -1.04 -10.08 -3.24
N ALA A 49 -1.76 -10.90 -4.03
CA ALA A 49 -2.24 -12.21 -3.61
C ALA A 49 -1.31 -13.32 -4.07
N HIS A 50 -1.12 -14.31 -3.19
CA HIS A 50 -0.42 -15.55 -3.49
C HIS A 50 -1.25 -16.75 -3.04
N LYS A 51 -1.00 -17.92 -3.64
CA LYS A 51 -1.68 -19.18 -3.30
C LYS A 51 -1.37 -19.66 -1.88
N THR A 52 -0.08 -19.70 -1.55
CA THR A 52 0.42 -20.45 -0.37
C THR A 52 1.36 -19.68 0.55
N LEU A 53 1.97 -18.57 0.10
CA LEU A 53 2.92 -17.82 0.93
C LEU A 53 2.18 -17.23 2.13
N PRO A 54 2.76 -17.23 3.34
CA PRO A 54 2.15 -16.63 4.52
C PRO A 54 1.70 -15.19 4.26
N LEU A 55 0.56 -14.80 4.83
CA LEU A 55 0.15 -13.41 4.81
C LEU A 55 1.20 -12.58 5.57
N ASN A 56 1.38 -11.34 5.13
CA ASN A 56 2.42 -10.41 5.58
C ASN A 56 3.87 -10.82 5.26
N SER A 57 4.07 -11.85 4.43
CA SER A 57 5.38 -12.08 3.82
C SER A 57 5.71 -10.99 2.79
N TRP A 58 7.00 -10.72 2.63
CA TRP A 58 7.52 -9.79 1.63
C TRP A 58 8.19 -10.56 0.51
N VAL A 59 7.96 -10.12 -0.73
CA VAL A 59 8.53 -10.74 -1.91
C VAL A 59 9.14 -9.70 -2.83
N LYS A 60 10.28 -10.03 -3.44
CA LYS A 60 10.80 -9.37 -4.62
C LYS A 60 10.29 -10.14 -5.84
N VAL A 61 9.56 -9.46 -6.71
CA VAL A 61 9.05 -10.03 -7.95
C VAL A 61 9.82 -9.42 -9.11
N THR A 62 10.43 -10.26 -9.92
CA THR A 62 11.19 -9.87 -11.12
C THR A 62 10.46 -10.34 -12.36
N ASN A 63 10.19 -9.44 -13.31
CA ASN A 63 9.68 -9.79 -14.62
C ASN A 63 10.81 -10.34 -15.49
N LEU A 64 10.72 -11.62 -15.86
CA LEU A 64 11.78 -12.33 -16.58
C LEU A 64 11.93 -11.89 -18.04
N LYS A 65 11.05 -11.03 -18.55
CA LYS A 65 11.14 -10.50 -19.92
C LYS A 65 12.03 -9.25 -20.03
N ASN A 66 12.12 -8.45 -18.96
CA ASN A 66 12.77 -7.13 -18.98
C ASN A 66 13.62 -6.87 -17.72
N ASP A 67 13.83 -7.88 -16.88
CA ASP A 67 14.59 -7.85 -15.62
C ASP A 67 14.16 -6.78 -14.60
N SER A 68 13.03 -6.12 -14.82
CA SER A 68 12.47 -5.14 -13.89
C SER A 68 11.98 -5.86 -12.63
N SER A 69 12.17 -5.25 -11.46
CA SER A 69 11.76 -5.86 -10.20
C SER A 69 11.05 -4.88 -9.26
N VAL A 70 10.17 -5.42 -8.43
CA VAL A 70 9.42 -4.67 -7.40
C VAL A 70 9.32 -5.48 -6.12
N ILE A 71 9.29 -4.78 -4.98
CA ILE A 71 9.05 -5.39 -3.67
C ILE A 71 7.60 -5.19 -3.27
N LEU A 72 6.96 -6.26 -2.79
CA LEU A 72 5.53 -6.33 -2.51
C LEU A 72 5.27 -7.08 -1.21
N ARG A 73 4.21 -6.71 -0.51
CA ARG A 73 3.69 -7.50 0.62
C ARG A 73 2.55 -8.40 0.16
N ILE A 74 2.58 -9.66 0.58
CA ILE A 74 1.46 -10.59 0.39
C ILE A 74 0.39 -10.29 1.44
N ASN A 75 -0.73 -9.68 1.03
CA ASN A 75 -1.82 -9.34 1.95
C ASN A 75 -3.15 -10.02 1.61
N ASP A 76 -3.17 -10.82 0.53
CA ASP A 76 -4.38 -11.48 0.06
C ASP A 76 -4.12 -12.93 -0.40
N ARG A 77 -5.21 -13.64 -0.72
CA ARG A 77 -5.22 -15.04 -1.15
C ARG A 77 -5.88 -15.20 -2.51
N MET A 78 -5.36 -16.13 -3.28
CA MET A 78 -5.97 -16.58 -4.54
C MET A 78 -6.29 -18.08 -4.49
N PRO A 79 -7.27 -18.56 -5.29
CA PRO A 79 -7.60 -19.98 -5.36
C PRO A 79 -6.37 -20.83 -5.76
N GLN A 80 -6.16 -21.96 -5.07
CA GLN A 80 -5.01 -22.83 -5.32
C GLN A 80 -5.04 -23.48 -6.72
N SER A 81 -6.23 -23.73 -7.26
CA SER A 81 -6.45 -24.32 -8.59
C SER A 81 -6.12 -23.38 -9.76
N ASN A 82 -5.83 -22.11 -9.49
CA ASN A 82 -5.52 -21.14 -10.53
C ASN A 82 -4.21 -21.50 -11.24
N LYS A 83 -4.10 -21.25 -12.56
CA LYS A 83 -2.85 -21.50 -13.30
C LYS A 83 -1.76 -20.46 -13.01
N ARG A 84 -2.14 -19.29 -12.48
CA ARG A 84 -1.24 -18.18 -12.09
C ARG A 84 -0.64 -18.42 -10.70
N SER A 85 0.56 -17.91 -10.43
CA SER A 85 1.19 -18.00 -9.10
C SER A 85 0.88 -16.78 -8.24
N ILE A 86 0.78 -15.59 -8.84
CA ILE A 86 0.65 -14.33 -8.10
C ILE A 86 -0.21 -13.30 -8.86
N ASP A 87 -1.04 -12.59 -8.11
CA ASP A 87 -1.85 -11.48 -8.63
C ASP A 87 -1.38 -10.18 -7.97
N LEU A 88 -0.83 -9.27 -8.79
CA LEU A 88 -0.27 -8.00 -8.33
C LEU A 88 -1.30 -6.88 -8.35
N THR A 89 -1.04 -5.80 -7.64
CA THR A 89 -1.77 -4.54 -7.86
C THR A 89 -1.42 -3.92 -9.21
N LEU A 90 -2.30 -3.07 -9.72
CA LEU A 90 -2.09 -2.33 -10.97
C LEU A 90 -0.82 -1.49 -10.92
N ALA A 91 -0.53 -0.83 -9.80
CA ALA A 91 0.68 -0.03 -9.65
C ALA A 91 1.96 -0.89 -9.76
N ALA A 92 1.96 -2.09 -9.19
CA ALA A 92 3.08 -3.02 -9.30
C ALA A 92 3.26 -3.53 -10.74
N ALA A 93 2.16 -3.87 -11.41
CA ALA A 93 2.18 -4.35 -12.78
C ALA A 93 2.61 -3.26 -13.79
N LYS A 94 2.30 -1.99 -13.53
CA LYS A 94 2.85 -0.84 -14.27
C LYS A 94 4.36 -0.74 -14.12
N LYS A 95 4.88 -0.86 -12.88
CA LYS A 95 6.31 -0.81 -12.61
C LYS A 95 7.09 -1.97 -13.24
N LEU A 96 6.47 -3.13 -13.36
CA LEU A 96 7.05 -4.30 -14.03
C LEU A 96 6.84 -4.32 -15.55
N ASP A 97 6.14 -3.33 -16.09
CA ASP A 97 5.86 -3.15 -17.51
C ASP A 97 5.26 -4.40 -18.20
N TYR A 98 4.12 -4.87 -17.68
CA TYR A 98 3.36 -5.95 -18.32
C TYR A 98 1.85 -5.70 -18.42
N ILE A 99 1.39 -4.47 -18.18
CA ILE A 99 -0.04 -4.11 -18.24
C ILE A 99 -0.67 -4.50 -19.57
N HIS A 100 -0.01 -4.17 -20.68
CA HIS A 100 -0.50 -4.45 -22.04
C HIS A 100 -0.58 -5.95 -22.33
N SER A 101 0.35 -6.75 -21.79
CA SER A 101 0.32 -8.21 -21.95
C SER A 101 -0.72 -8.89 -21.06
N GLY A 102 -1.17 -8.25 -19.98
CA GLY A 102 -2.06 -8.83 -18.96
C GLY A 102 -1.37 -9.85 -18.05
N LEU A 103 -0.49 -10.67 -18.62
CA LEU A 103 0.25 -11.75 -17.97
C LEU A 103 1.75 -11.66 -18.30
N THR A 104 2.60 -12.06 -17.36
CA THR A 104 4.03 -12.26 -17.63
C THR A 104 4.61 -13.38 -16.78
N LYS A 105 5.75 -13.93 -17.19
CA LYS A 105 6.53 -14.86 -16.37
C LYS A 105 7.36 -14.05 -15.39
N VAL A 106 7.32 -14.45 -14.12
CA VAL A 106 8.04 -13.78 -13.05
C VAL A 106 8.83 -14.77 -12.21
N LYS A 107 9.92 -14.27 -11.62
CA LYS A 107 10.60 -14.89 -10.48
C LYS A 107 10.12 -14.22 -9.21
N ILE A 108 9.68 -15.00 -8.23
CA ILE A 108 9.19 -14.56 -6.93
C ILE A 108 10.22 -15.01 -5.89
N GLU A 109 10.83 -14.06 -5.20
CA GLU A 109 11.82 -14.32 -4.14
C GLU A 109 11.27 -13.81 -2.81
N VAL A 110 11.16 -14.68 -1.81
CA VAL A 110 10.77 -14.27 -0.46
C VAL A 110 11.94 -13.55 0.21
N ILE A 111 11.70 -12.34 0.70
CA ILE A 111 12.72 -11.48 1.31
C ILE A 111 12.36 -11.15 2.77
N PRO A 112 13.33 -10.73 3.58
CA PRO A 112 13.06 -10.15 4.89
C PRO A 112 12.16 -8.91 4.76
N ASP A 113 11.43 -8.61 5.82
CA ASP A 113 10.62 -7.40 5.90
C ASP A 113 11.52 -6.14 5.75
N PRO A 114 11.38 -5.38 4.67
CA PRO A 114 12.25 -4.22 4.42
C PRO A 114 12.05 -3.11 5.45
N THR A 115 10.90 -3.08 6.15
CA THR A 115 10.60 -2.05 7.16
C THR A 115 11.29 -2.29 8.49
N LYS A 116 11.75 -3.52 8.78
CA LYS A 116 12.40 -3.88 10.04
C LYS A 116 13.88 -3.49 10.11
N ASN A 117 14.47 -3.14 8.98
CA ASN A 117 15.87 -2.67 8.91
C ASN A 117 15.99 -1.15 9.10
N GLU A 118 14.87 -0.42 9.17
CA GLU A 118 14.88 0.96 9.64
C GLU A 118 14.99 0.94 11.16
N ILE A 119 16.13 1.43 11.68
CA ILE A 119 16.28 1.76 13.10
C ILE A 119 15.03 2.57 13.48
N PRO A 120 14.22 2.14 14.48
CA PRO A 120 13.09 2.94 14.92
C PRO A 120 13.63 4.34 15.22
N PRO A 121 13.01 5.44 14.71
CA PRO A 121 13.56 6.78 14.88
C PRO A 121 13.91 6.94 16.36
N LYS A 122 15.23 7.01 16.64
CA LYS A 122 15.78 7.01 17.99
C LYS A 122 14.98 8.05 18.75
N ALA A 123 14.17 7.62 19.72
CA ALA A 123 13.34 8.52 20.51
C ALA A 123 14.25 9.65 21.00
N ASP A 124 14.05 10.84 20.44
CA ASP A 124 14.98 11.94 20.61
C ASP A 124 14.85 12.42 22.06
N LYS A 125 15.73 11.93 22.94
CA LYS A 125 15.71 12.23 24.37
C LYS A 125 15.79 13.74 24.64
N ARG A 126 16.18 14.55 23.65
CA ARG A 126 16.20 16.02 23.71
C ARG A 126 14.80 16.64 23.86
N LYS A 127 13.73 15.96 23.45
CA LYS A 127 12.36 16.50 23.56
C LYS A 127 11.81 16.45 24.99
N ASN A 128 12.40 15.67 25.90
CA ASN A 128 11.93 15.58 27.28
C ASN A 128 12.57 16.61 28.22
N LEU A 129 13.68 17.23 27.85
CA LEU A 129 14.33 18.26 28.68
C LEU A 129 13.64 19.63 28.54
N VAL A 130 13.09 19.91 27.35
CA VAL A 130 12.41 21.18 27.05
C VAL A 130 11.03 21.26 27.71
N THR A 131 10.32 20.12 27.82
CA THR A 131 8.98 20.07 28.43
C THR A 131 8.97 20.37 29.93
N THR A 132 10.01 20.00 30.67
CA THR A 132 10.07 20.22 32.13
C THR A 132 10.40 21.67 32.50
N GLN A 133 11.20 22.35 31.68
CA GLN A 133 11.52 23.78 31.86
C GLN A 133 10.37 24.71 31.43
N LEU A 134 9.52 24.30 30.48
CA LEU A 134 8.39 25.12 30.02
C LEU A 134 7.22 25.25 31.01
N HIS A 135 7.09 24.34 31.98
CA HIS A 135 6.01 24.39 32.97
C HIS A 135 6.22 25.44 34.08
N SER A 136 7.44 25.97 34.26
CA SER A 136 7.70 27.03 35.25
C SER A 136 7.57 28.45 34.68
N ILE A 137 7.39 28.61 33.36
CA ILE A 137 7.33 29.91 32.67
C ILE A 137 5.92 30.23 32.14
N SER A 138 4.99 29.26 32.22
CA SER A 138 3.60 29.40 31.74
C SER A 138 2.71 30.33 32.59
N GLY A 139 3.24 30.92 33.67
CA GLY A 139 2.50 31.83 34.54
C GLY A 139 2.61 33.32 34.20
N LEU A 140 3.46 33.73 33.26
CA LEU A 140 3.79 35.16 33.07
C LEU A 140 3.62 35.71 31.65
N ILE A 141 3.22 34.89 30.68
CA ILE A 141 3.13 35.33 29.27
C ILE A 141 1.80 34.86 28.67
N SER A 142 0.89 35.81 28.45
CA SER A 142 -0.26 35.63 27.56
C SER A 142 0.21 35.71 26.11
N TYR A 143 0.05 34.63 25.36
CA TYR A 143 0.25 34.63 23.91
C TYR A 143 -1.11 34.81 23.22
N PRO A 144 -1.24 35.71 22.23
CA PRO A 144 -2.37 35.69 21.33
C PRO A 144 -2.33 34.40 20.51
N GLU A 145 -3.49 33.80 20.30
CA GLU A 145 -3.70 32.55 19.56
C GLU A 145 -3.21 32.71 18.11
N ALA A 146 -1.94 32.38 17.87
CA ALA A 146 -1.33 32.43 16.54
C ALA A 146 -1.64 31.11 15.82
N GLU A 147 -2.42 31.21 14.74
CA GLU A 147 -2.77 30.13 13.83
C GLU A 147 -1.53 29.40 13.32
N VAL A 148 -1.33 28.16 13.79
CA VAL A 148 -0.29 27.26 13.27
C VAL A 148 -0.77 26.70 11.93
N GLN A 149 -0.24 27.24 10.84
CA GLN A 149 -0.42 26.70 9.49
C GLN A 149 0.25 25.31 9.38
N PRO A 150 -0.45 24.25 8.93
CA PRO A 150 0.12 22.92 8.81
C PRO A 150 1.21 22.85 7.73
N LYS A 151 2.38 22.33 8.12
CA LYS A 151 3.58 22.11 7.28
C LYS A 151 3.44 20.91 6.31
N TYR A 152 2.24 20.68 5.78
CA TYR A 152 1.97 19.78 4.66
C TYR A 152 0.80 20.36 3.87
N PRO A 153 0.84 20.43 2.52
CA PRO A 153 -0.33 20.86 1.78
C PRO A 153 -1.48 19.87 1.99
N LEU A 154 -2.64 20.38 2.37
CA LEU A 154 -3.90 19.63 2.42
C LEU A 154 -4.19 19.09 1.02
N VAL A 155 -4.19 17.76 0.86
CA VAL A 155 -4.71 17.11 -0.36
C VAL A 155 -6.22 17.36 -0.40
N ARG A 156 -6.66 18.30 -1.24
CA ARG A 156 -8.08 18.52 -1.51
C ARG A 156 -8.60 17.35 -2.34
N TYR A 157 -9.45 16.52 -1.75
CA TYR A 157 -10.35 15.67 -2.52
C TYR A 157 -11.36 16.58 -3.23
N TYR A 158 -11.34 16.62 -4.56
CA TYR A 158 -12.45 17.20 -5.31
C TYR A 158 -13.60 16.19 -5.33
N PRO A 159 -14.81 16.53 -4.84
CA PRO A 159 -15.96 15.69 -5.07
C PRO A 159 -16.24 15.64 -6.58
N ILE A 160 -16.46 14.44 -7.11
CA ILE A 160 -16.93 14.26 -8.49
C ILE A 160 -18.30 14.96 -8.60
N PRO A 161 -18.50 15.90 -9.53
CA PRO A 161 -19.78 16.57 -9.67
C PRO A 161 -20.85 15.57 -10.15
N VAL A 162 -21.88 15.38 -9.35
CA VAL A 162 -23.13 14.75 -9.80
C VAL A 162 -23.86 15.77 -10.66
N ILE A 163 -23.83 15.57 -11.98
CA ILE A 163 -24.53 16.44 -12.94
C ILE A 163 -26.04 16.25 -12.70
N LYS A 164 -26.72 17.32 -12.27
CA LYS A 164 -28.18 17.34 -12.21
C LYS A 164 -28.73 17.50 -13.64
N GLU A 165 -29.67 16.63 -14.02
CA GLU A 165 -30.35 16.56 -15.33
C GLU A 165 -30.83 17.92 -15.89
N SER A 166 -31.09 18.92 -15.06
CA SER A 166 -31.57 20.23 -15.50
C SER A 166 -30.51 21.14 -16.18
N PHE A 167 -29.23 20.78 -16.15
CA PHE A 167 -28.17 21.55 -16.81
C PHE A 167 -27.92 21.12 -18.26
N PHE A 168 -28.28 19.89 -18.63
CA PHE A 168 -28.01 19.33 -19.95
C PHE A 168 -28.94 19.89 -21.03
N SER A 169 -30.19 20.23 -20.69
CA SER A 169 -31.16 20.78 -21.64
C SER A 169 -30.77 22.19 -22.13
N LYS A 170 -30.25 23.04 -21.23
CA LYS A 170 -29.80 24.41 -21.57
C LYS A 170 -28.57 24.42 -22.49
N LEU A 171 -27.68 23.45 -22.35
CA LEU A 171 -26.50 23.33 -23.22
C LEU A 171 -26.88 22.90 -24.64
N MET A 172 -27.87 22.01 -24.78
CA MET A 172 -28.32 21.52 -26.09
C MET A 172 -29.18 22.52 -26.86
N THR A 173 -29.85 23.47 -26.19
CA THR A 173 -30.57 24.56 -26.86
C THR A 173 -29.62 25.65 -27.40
N SER A 174 -28.44 25.82 -26.80
CA SER A 174 -27.45 26.81 -27.24
C SER A 174 -26.58 26.34 -28.41
N LEU A 175 -26.62 25.05 -28.77
CA LEU A 175 -25.84 24.45 -29.86
C LEU A 175 -26.65 24.24 -31.15
N LYS A 176 -27.89 24.75 -31.21
CA LYS A 176 -28.77 24.71 -32.40
C LYS A 176 -29.09 26.10 -32.98
N LYS A 177 -28.24 27.11 -32.73
CA LYS A 177 -28.28 28.40 -33.43
C LYS A 177 -27.00 28.61 -34.21
#